data_AF-A0ABD1H2M8-F1
#
_entry.id   AF-A0ABD1H2M8-F1
#
_cell.length_a   1.000
_cell.length_b   1.000
_cell.length_c   1.000
_cell.angle_alpha   90.00
_cell.angle_beta   90.00
_cell.angle_gamma   90.00
#
_symmetry.space_group_name_H-M   'P 1'
#
loop_
_entity.id
_entity.type
_entity.pdbx_description
1 polymer ?
#
loop_
_entity_poly.entity_id
_entity_poly.type
_entity_poly.pdbx_seq_one_letter_code
_entity_poly.pdbx_strand_id
1 'polypeptide(L)'
;MHALHAALVEESLQDRIKISTPHSLGILSNSTPPSAGRFRQGYDVYVIRPMLSFLRWTDSAFMINPYPFFGASEATLDYALFRANEGVVDGQTGLVYGNMVDAQLDAVFSAMRRLGFDDVEVVIAETGWPSRGEAGQLGADAGTAAEYNRKVMRHVASGVGTPLMPNRTFETYIFALFDEDLKPGPVCERSFGLFRPDLTPVYDVGILKAANGVGRSSSGGGGAFLFLIALFWDIWVL
;
A
#
# COMPACT_ATOMS: atom_id res chain seq x y z
N MET A 1 15.99 -6.89 -13.45
CA MET A 1 14.69 -7.40 -13.94
C MET A 1 14.85 -8.37 -15.10
N HIS A 2 15.43 -7.97 -16.24
CA HIS A 2 15.60 -8.86 -17.41
C HIS A 2 16.28 -10.22 -17.12
N ALA A 3 17.40 -10.23 -16.39
CA ALA A 3 18.09 -11.48 -16.06
C ALA A 3 17.24 -12.43 -15.21
N LEU A 4 16.46 -11.90 -14.25
CA LEU A 4 15.55 -12.71 -13.43
C LEU A 4 14.40 -13.28 -14.26
N HIS A 5 13.84 -12.50 -15.18
CA HIS A 5 12.80 -12.99 -16.07
C HIS A 5 13.33 -14.04 -17.05
N ALA A 6 14.54 -13.86 -17.59
CA ALA A 6 15.17 -14.87 -18.44
C ALA A 6 15.34 -16.21 -17.71
N ALA A 7 15.80 -16.19 -16.45
CA ALA A 7 15.90 -17.40 -15.63
C ALA A 7 14.52 -18.06 -15.39
N LEU A 8 13.47 -17.26 -15.16
CA LEU A 8 12.11 -17.80 -15.04
C LEU A 8 11.60 -18.42 -16.35
N VAL A 9 11.97 -17.85 -17.51
CA VAL A 9 11.63 -18.41 -18.83
C VAL A 9 12.34 -19.74 -19.06
N GLU A 10 13.62 -19.86 -18.69
CA GLU A 10 14.39 -21.11 -18.79
C GLU A 10 13.73 -22.24 -17.99
N GLU A 11 13.16 -21.92 -16.83
CA GLU A 11 12.46 -22.87 -15.96
C GLU A 11 10.95 -23.02 -16.27
N SER A 12 10.44 -22.36 -17.32
CA SER A 12 9.00 -22.33 -17.66
C SER A 12 8.09 -21.83 -16.52
N LEU A 13 8.56 -20.86 -15.74
CA LEU A 13 7.87 -20.27 -14.58
C LEU A 13 7.34 -18.85 -14.82
N GLN A 14 7.64 -18.21 -15.95
CA GLN A 14 7.33 -16.80 -16.24
C GLN A 14 5.82 -16.45 -16.23
N ASP A 15 4.95 -17.44 -16.47
CA ASP A 15 3.50 -17.26 -16.44
C ASP A 15 2.92 -17.44 -15.03
N ARG A 16 3.73 -17.95 -14.08
CA ARG A 16 3.35 -18.21 -12.69
C ARG A 16 4.01 -17.27 -11.70
N ILE A 17 5.22 -16.80 -12.02
CA ILE A 17 6.02 -15.91 -11.18
C ILE A 17 6.33 -14.66 -12.00
N LYS A 18 5.87 -13.51 -11.51
CA LYS A 18 6.08 -12.21 -12.17
C LYS A 18 7.20 -11.44 -11.46
N ILE A 19 7.94 -10.63 -12.23
CA ILE A 19 9.05 -9.82 -11.70
C ILE A 19 8.61 -8.36 -11.61
N SER A 20 8.67 -7.81 -10.41
CA SER A 20 8.45 -6.39 -10.14
C SER A 20 9.50 -5.85 -9.17
N THR A 21 9.33 -4.60 -8.75
CA THR A 21 10.10 -3.95 -7.68
C THR A 21 9.19 -2.96 -6.96
N PRO A 22 9.16 -2.96 -5.61
CA PRO A 22 8.37 -2.03 -4.83
C PRO A 22 9.01 -0.64 -4.81
N HIS A 23 8.18 0.40 -4.63
CA HIS A 23 8.65 1.78 -4.58
C HIS A 23 7.98 2.56 -3.45
N SER A 24 8.79 3.32 -2.71
CA SER A 24 8.25 4.41 -1.89
C SER A 24 7.63 5.48 -2.80
N LEU A 25 6.65 6.22 -2.27
CA LEU A 25 6.05 7.35 -3.00
C LEU A 25 7.02 8.51 -3.22
N GLY A 26 8.23 8.42 -2.65
CA GLY A 26 9.35 9.28 -3.00
C GLY A 26 9.68 9.26 -4.49
N ILE A 27 9.22 8.31 -5.31
CA ILE A 27 9.43 8.40 -6.77
C ILE A 27 8.67 9.58 -7.43
N LEU A 28 7.72 10.22 -6.72
CA LEU A 28 6.94 11.34 -7.22
C LEU A 28 7.60 12.69 -6.89
N SER A 29 7.56 13.63 -7.83
CA SER A 29 7.85 15.05 -7.59
C SER A 29 6.60 15.86 -7.23
N ASN A 30 5.43 15.38 -7.65
CA ASN A 30 4.15 15.97 -7.29
C ASN A 30 3.12 14.85 -7.10
N SER A 31 2.29 14.98 -6.07
CA SER A 31 1.20 14.06 -5.73
C SER A 31 -0.07 14.80 -5.30
N THR A 32 -0.07 16.13 -5.30
CA THR A 32 -1.21 16.93 -4.83
C THR A 32 -1.52 18.08 -5.80
N PRO A 33 -2.75 18.15 -6.35
CA PRO A 33 -3.81 17.15 -6.22
C PRO A 33 -3.42 15.83 -6.93
N PRO A 34 -4.09 14.69 -6.64
CA PRO A 34 -3.74 13.39 -7.23
C PRO A 34 -3.66 13.39 -8.76
N SER A 35 -4.59 14.07 -9.43
CA SER A 35 -4.58 14.25 -10.88
C SER A 35 -3.29 14.89 -11.41
N ALA A 36 -2.56 15.66 -10.60
CA ALA A 36 -1.29 16.30 -10.94
C ALA A 36 -0.06 15.40 -10.73
N GLY A 37 -0.28 14.14 -10.33
CA GLY A 37 0.75 13.14 -10.06
C GLY A 37 1.82 13.04 -11.14
N ARG A 38 3.11 13.19 -10.77
CA ARG A 38 4.25 13.13 -11.68
C ARG A 38 5.45 12.46 -11.02
N PHE A 39 6.12 11.57 -11.74
CA PHE A 39 7.42 11.05 -11.36
C PHE A 39 8.49 12.15 -11.40
N ARG A 40 9.53 12.01 -10.58
CA ARG A 40 10.66 12.94 -10.55
C ARG A 40 11.33 13.05 -11.91
N GLN A 41 11.75 14.27 -12.26
CA GLN A 41 12.46 14.54 -13.49
C GLN A 41 13.73 13.69 -13.58
N GLY A 42 13.94 13.04 -14.72
CA GLY A 42 15.05 12.11 -14.96
C GLY A 42 14.70 10.69 -14.54
N TYR A 43 14.02 10.49 -13.40
CA TYR A 43 13.56 9.16 -13.00
C TYR A 43 12.50 8.66 -13.97
N ASP A 44 11.59 9.55 -14.36
CA ASP A 44 10.55 9.31 -15.36
C ASP A 44 11.10 8.77 -16.69
N VAL A 45 12.25 9.29 -17.14
CA VAL A 45 12.89 8.90 -18.41
C VAL A 45 13.79 7.67 -18.27
N TYR A 46 14.70 7.67 -17.28
CA TYR A 46 15.80 6.71 -17.24
C TYR A 46 15.52 5.47 -16.39
N VAL A 47 14.57 5.54 -15.46
CA VAL A 47 14.28 4.45 -14.52
C VAL A 47 12.85 3.94 -14.72
N ILE A 48 11.87 4.81 -14.54
CA ILE A 48 10.46 4.43 -14.46
C ILE A 48 9.90 4.03 -15.83
N ARG A 49 10.11 4.81 -16.90
CA ARG A 49 9.58 4.45 -18.24
C ARG A 49 10.13 3.11 -18.77
N PRO A 50 11.44 2.82 -18.74
CA PRO A 50 11.96 1.52 -19.17
C PRO A 50 11.43 0.37 -18.31
N MET A 51 11.30 0.59 -17.00
CA MET A 51 10.75 -0.40 -16.08
C MET A 51 9.25 -0.65 -16.32
N LEU A 52 8.42 0.38 -16.48
CA LEU A 52 7.00 0.22 -16.85
C LEU A 52 6.84 -0.49 -18.19
N SER A 53 7.75 -0.26 -19.13
CA SER A 53 7.79 -0.98 -20.41
C SER A 53 8.10 -2.47 -20.22
N PHE A 54 9.04 -2.80 -19.33
CA PHE A 54 9.33 -4.18 -18.94
C PHE A 54 8.13 -4.85 -18.26
N LEU A 55 7.47 -4.15 -17.32
CA LEU A 55 6.30 -4.66 -16.60
C LEU A 55 5.14 -4.93 -17.56
N ARG A 56 4.85 -3.99 -18.47
CA ARG A 56 3.84 -4.17 -19.53
C ARG A 56 4.18 -5.37 -20.43
N TRP A 57 5.44 -5.50 -20.86
CA TRP A 57 5.87 -6.59 -21.75
C TRP A 57 5.75 -7.98 -21.10
N THR A 58 5.96 -8.06 -19.79
CA THR A 58 5.94 -9.33 -19.03
C THR A 58 4.62 -9.62 -18.33
N ASP A 59 3.61 -8.78 -18.54
CA ASP A 59 2.32 -8.85 -17.84
C ASP A 59 2.53 -8.89 -16.31
N SER A 60 3.27 -7.90 -15.80
CA SER A 60 3.58 -7.71 -14.39
C SER A 60 3.06 -6.36 -13.90
N ALA A 61 2.99 -6.20 -12.58
CA ALA A 61 2.41 -5.03 -11.94
C ALA A 61 3.48 -4.07 -11.41
N PHE A 62 3.13 -2.79 -11.33
CA PHE A 62 3.89 -1.75 -10.65
C PHE A 62 3.56 -1.76 -9.16
N MET A 63 4.57 -2.07 -8.33
CA MET A 63 4.41 -2.17 -6.88
C MET A 63 4.76 -0.85 -6.20
N ILE A 64 3.90 -0.40 -5.28
CA ILE A 64 4.08 0.83 -4.50
C ILE A 64 3.78 0.63 -3.02
N ASN A 65 4.37 1.50 -2.21
CA ASN A 65 4.28 1.45 -0.75
C ASN A 65 3.59 2.74 -0.24
N PRO A 66 2.25 2.86 -0.36
CA PRO A 66 1.50 3.98 0.16
C PRO A 66 1.41 3.93 1.68
N TYR A 67 2.06 4.89 2.35
CA TYR A 67 2.00 5.06 3.80
C TYR A 67 1.43 6.43 4.16
N PRO A 68 0.12 6.54 4.41
CA PRO A 68 -0.48 7.74 4.96
C PRO A 68 0.15 8.22 6.27
N PHE A 69 0.64 7.29 7.10
CA PHE A 69 1.29 7.59 8.38
C PHE A 69 2.39 8.66 8.26
N PHE A 70 3.29 8.53 7.28
CA PHE A 70 4.42 9.46 7.13
C PHE A 70 4.03 10.84 6.60
N GLY A 71 2.85 10.97 5.98
CA GLY A 71 2.33 12.24 5.46
C GLY A 71 1.23 12.85 6.32
N ALA A 72 0.83 12.18 7.40
CA ALA A 72 -0.29 12.63 8.23
C ALA A 72 0.11 13.78 9.17
N SER A 73 -0.83 14.71 9.33
CA SER A 73 -0.79 15.80 10.30
C SER A 73 -2.06 15.76 11.14
N GLU A 74 -2.15 16.58 12.19
CA GLU A 74 -3.37 16.68 13.00
C GLU A 74 -4.61 17.00 12.16
N ALA A 75 -4.47 17.88 11.17
CA ALA A 75 -5.56 18.27 10.28
C ALA A 75 -5.97 17.17 9.28
N THR A 76 -5.09 16.20 9.00
CA THR A 76 -5.33 15.16 8.00
C THR A 76 -5.39 13.77 8.61
N LEU A 77 -5.40 13.64 9.93
CA LEU A 77 -5.36 12.34 10.61
C LEU A 77 -6.60 11.51 10.27
N ASP A 78 -7.79 12.11 10.31
CA ASP A 78 -9.03 11.40 9.99
C ASP A 78 -9.07 10.96 8.51
N TYR A 79 -8.53 11.78 7.61
CA TYR A 79 -8.34 11.46 6.21
C TYR A 79 -7.33 10.32 5.98
N ALA A 80 -6.24 10.27 6.77
CA ALA A 80 -5.25 9.20 6.73
C ALA A 80 -5.79 7.87 7.29
N LEU A 81 -6.69 7.95 8.29
CA LEU A 81 -7.25 6.79 9.00
C LEU A 81 -8.61 6.32 8.47
N PHE A 82 -9.01 6.75 7.26
CA PHE A 82 -10.31 6.41 6.68
C PHE A 82 -11.49 6.71 7.64
N ARG A 83 -11.37 7.75 8.48
CA ARG A 83 -12.46 8.22 9.35
C ARG A 83 -13.36 9.17 8.56
N ALA A 84 -14.56 9.42 9.07
CA ALA A 84 -15.46 10.40 8.46
C ALA A 84 -14.77 11.78 8.45
N ASN A 85 -14.72 12.39 7.27
CA ASN A 85 -14.13 13.70 7.03
C ASN A 85 -14.83 14.33 5.81
N GLU A 86 -14.54 15.59 5.50
CA GLU A 86 -15.16 16.31 4.37
C GLU A 86 -14.65 15.84 3.00
N GLY A 87 -13.58 15.04 2.97
CA GLY A 87 -12.86 14.67 1.76
C GLY A 87 -11.98 15.80 1.25
N VAL A 88 -11.08 15.45 0.32
CA VAL A 88 -10.22 16.41 -0.38
C VAL A 88 -10.64 16.45 -1.84
N VAL A 89 -11.05 17.63 -2.31
CA VAL A 89 -11.44 17.82 -3.71
C VAL A 89 -10.19 18.03 -4.55
N ASP A 90 -10.03 17.22 -5.58
CA ASP A 90 -9.05 17.43 -6.63
C ASP A 90 -9.51 18.57 -7.53
N GLY A 91 -8.89 19.74 -7.39
CA GLY A 91 -9.31 20.95 -8.09
C GLY A 91 -9.21 20.91 -9.62
N GLN A 92 -8.55 19.91 -10.22
CA GLN A 92 -8.46 19.78 -11.68
C GLN A 92 -9.54 18.86 -12.26
N THR A 93 -9.92 17.82 -11.52
CA THR A 93 -10.85 16.79 -11.99
C THR A 93 -12.23 16.88 -11.34
N GLY A 94 -12.35 17.55 -10.19
CA GLY A 94 -13.55 17.56 -9.36
C GLY A 94 -13.78 16.27 -8.58
N LEU A 95 -12.88 15.29 -8.66
CA LEU A 95 -12.95 14.05 -7.87
C LEU A 95 -12.75 14.35 -6.39
N VAL A 96 -13.52 13.67 -5.53
CA VAL A 96 -13.42 13.81 -4.08
C VAL A 96 -12.78 12.58 -3.49
N TYR A 97 -11.68 12.77 -2.77
CA TYR A 97 -10.94 11.72 -2.09
C TYR A 97 -11.35 11.69 -0.62
N GLY A 98 -11.98 10.59 -0.19
CA GLY A 98 -12.39 10.40 1.20
C GLY A 98 -11.29 9.88 2.11
N ASN A 99 -10.20 9.34 1.54
CA ASN A 99 -9.07 8.81 2.29
C ASN A 99 -7.73 9.02 1.54
N MET A 100 -6.64 9.04 2.30
CA MET A 100 -5.30 9.34 1.78
C MET A 100 -4.70 8.24 0.90
N VAL A 101 -5.06 6.97 1.13
CA VAL A 101 -4.55 5.84 0.31
C VAL A 101 -5.04 5.97 -1.12
N ASP A 102 -6.34 6.27 -1.33
CA ASP A 102 -6.91 6.48 -2.66
C ASP A 102 -6.21 7.62 -3.40
N ALA A 103 -5.95 8.74 -2.71
CA ALA A 103 -5.25 9.87 -3.30
C ALA A 103 -3.80 9.53 -3.68
N GLN A 104 -3.11 8.73 -2.85
CA GLN A 104 -1.76 8.27 -3.14
C GLN A 104 -1.73 7.31 -4.35
N LEU A 105 -2.68 6.37 -4.42
CA LEU A 105 -2.84 5.47 -5.56
C LEU A 105 -3.12 6.24 -6.86
N ASP A 106 -4.04 7.19 -6.81
CA ASP A 106 -4.42 7.97 -7.99
C ASP A 106 -3.34 8.97 -8.42
N ALA A 107 -2.50 9.44 -7.49
CA ALA A 107 -1.30 10.20 -7.82
C ALA A 107 -0.28 9.37 -8.60
N VAL A 108 -0.04 8.12 -8.17
CA VAL A 108 0.85 7.19 -8.90
C VAL A 108 0.25 6.85 -10.27
N PHE A 109 -1.03 6.50 -10.31
CA PHE A 109 -1.70 6.17 -11.57
C PHE A 109 -1.70 7.35 -12.55
N SER A 110 -1.92 8.57 -12.06
CA SER A 110 -1.82 9.80 -12.85
C SER A 110 -0.40 10.02 -13.39
N ALA A 111 0.64 9.65 -12.64
CA ALA A 111 2.03 9.72 -13.11
C ALA A 111 2.31 8.66 -14.19
N MET A 112 1.83 7.42 -14.01
CA MET A 112 1.93 6.34 -15.00
C MET A 112 1.21 6.70 -16.31
N ARG A 113 -0.01 7.22 -16.22
CA ARG A 113 -0.82 7.66 -17.35
C ARG A 113 -0.13 8.72 -18.19
N ARG A 114 0.57 9.67 -17.55
CA ARG A 114 1.38 10.69 -18.26
C ARG A 114 2.52 10.10 -19.08
N LEU A 115 3.06 8.96 -18.67
CA LEU A 115 4.07 8.24 -19.43
C LEU A 115 3.46 7.30 -20.48
N GLY A 116 2.14 7.13 -20.47
CA GLY A 116 1.37 6.27 -21.37
C GLY A 116 1.30 4.83 -20.91
N PHE A 117 1.24 4.56 -19.60
CA PHE A 117 1.19 3.23 -18.96
C PHE A 117 0.01 3.08 -18.00
N ASP A 118 -1.17 3.58 -18.38
CA ASP A 118 -2.42 3.46 -17.62
C ASP A 118 -3.07 2.07 -17.68
N ASP A 119 -2.51 1.15 -18.46
CA ASP A 119 -2.86 -0.27 -18.57
C ASP A 119 -2.01 -1.19 -17.67
N VAL A 120 -0.92 -0.69 -17.08
CA VAL A 120 -0.07 -1.50 -16.18
C VAL A 120 -0.77 -1.60 -14.82
N GLU A 121 -0.86 -2.82 -14.29
CA GLU A 121 -1.47 -3.08 -12.98
C GLU A 121 -0.71 -2.42 -11.83
N VAL A 122 -1.42 -2.05 -10.77
CA VAL A 122 -0.84 -1.44 -9.56
C VAL A 122 -1.10 -2.37 -8.37
N VAL A 123 -0.06 -2.65 -7.60
CA VAL A 123 -0.11 -3.46 -6.38
C VAL A 123 0.35 -2.61 -5.20
N ILE A 124 -0.39 -2.68 -4.08
CA ILE A 124 0.01 -2.09 -2.81
C ILE A 124 0.94 -3.09 -2.12
N ALA A 125 2.23 -2.96 -2.36
CA ALA A 125 3.23 -3.90 -1.85
C ALA A 125 3.48 -3.72 -0.35
N GLU A 126 3.28 -2.53 0.19
CA GLU A 126 3.35 -2.28 1.62
C GLU A 126 2.43 -1.13 2.03
N THR A 127 1.67 -1.34 3.10
CA THR A 127 0.95 -0.27 3.79
C THR A 127 0.66 -0.68 5.22
N GLY A 128 0.68 0.25 6.16
CA GLY A 128 0.51 -0.06 7.57
C GLY A 128 0.55 1.16 8.46
N TRP A 129 0.37 0.93 9.76
CA TRP A 129 0.39 1.98 10.76
C TRP A 129 1.04 1.46 12.05
N PRO A 130 1.98 2.20 12.65
CA PRO A 130 2.74 1.73 13.80
C PRO A 130 1.89 1.79 15.07
N SER A 131 2.02 0.75 15.90
CA SER A 131 1.32 0.61 17.18
C SER A 131 1.98 1.34 18.35
N ARG A 132 3.19 1.85 18.13
CA ARG A 132 3.98 2.61 19.11
C ARG A 132 4.83 3.62 18.36
N GLY A 133 5.06 4.78 18.98
CA GLY A 133 5.96 5.79 18.46
C GLY A 133 6.59 6.60 19.58
N GLU A 134 7.46 7.52 19.18
CA GLU A 134 8.06 8.53 20.06
C GLU A 134 7.08 9.69 20.30
N ALA A 135 7.39 10.54 21.29
CA ALA A 135 6.59 11.74 21.54
C ALA A 135 6.53 12.62 20.27
N GLY A 136 5.33 12.97 19.84
CA GLY A 136 5.10 13.75 18.62
C GLY A 136 4.79 12.92 17.36
N GLN A 137 4.90 11.58 17.41
CA GLN A 137 4.43 10.71 16.33
C GLN A 137 2.92 10.49 16.44
N LEU A 138 2.16 11.34 15.75
CA LEU A 138 0.70 11.39 15.84
C LEU A 138 0.04 10.05 15.51
N GLY A 139 -0.84 9.58 16.40
CA GLY A 139 -1.61 8.36 16.22
C GLY A 139 -0.79 7.07 16.25
N ALA A 140 0.48 7.10 16.66
CA ALA A 140 1.30 5.89 16.77
C ALA A 140 0.97 5.09 18.06
N ASP A 141 -0.23 4.51 18.08
CA ASP A 141 -0.75 3.70 19.18
C ASP A 141 -1.50 2.46 18.64
N ALA A 142 -1.63 1.43 19.48
CA ALA A 142 -2.21 0.15 19.07
C ALA A 142 -3.69 0.25 18.64
N GLY A 143 -4.46 1.19 19.20
CA GLY A 143 -5.86 1.39 18.83
C GLY A 143 -5.99 1.97 17.43
N THR A 144 -5.19 3.01 17.15
CA THR A 144 -5.12 3.65 15.83
C THR A 144 -4.55 2.71 14.77
N ALA A 145 -3.51 1.92 15.09
CA ALA A 145 -2.96 0.92 14.19
C ALA A 145 -3.99 -0.15 13.80
N ALA A 146 -4.73 -0.66 14.79
CA ALA A 146 -5.81 -1.61 14.56
C ALA A 146 -6.95 -1.02 13.71
N GLU A 147 -7.26 0.25 13.89
CA GLU A 147 -8.26 0.96 13.09
C GLU A 147 -7.83 1.08 11.63
N TYR A 148 -6.61 1.59 11.39
CA TYR A 148 -6.07 1.77 10.04
C TYR A 148 -6.04 0.45 9.27
N ASN A 149 -5.40 -0.58 9.85
CA ASN A 149 -5.23 -1.88 9.20
C ASN A 149 -6.59 -2.55 8.91
N ARG A 150 -7.56 -2.50 9.84
CA ARG A 150 -8.91 -3.02 9.56
C ARG A 150 -9.62 -2.26 8.44
N LYS A 151 -9.47 -0.94 8.38
CA LYS A 151 -10.18 -0.11 7.39
C LYS A 151 -9.57 -0.23 6.01
N VAL A 152 -8.25 -0.22 5.86
CA VAL A 152 -7.63 -0.45 4.56
C VAL A 152 -7.99 -1.84 4.03
N MET A 153 -7.97 -2.88 4.87
CA MET A 153 -8.41 -4.23 4.50
C MET A 153 -9.86 -4.27 4.03
N ARG A 154 -10.79 -3.64 4.75
CA ARG A 154 -12.20 -3.58 4.33
C ARG A 154 -12.39 -2.77 3.05
N HIS A 155 -11.66 -1.67 2.90
CA HIS A 155 -11.72 -0.81 1.72
C HIS A 155 -11.30 -1.58 0.48
N VAL A 156 -10.13 -2.23 0.49
CA VAL A 156 -9.64 -2.99 -0.67
C VAL A 156 -10.51 -4.21 -0.96
N ALA A 157 -11.02 -4.89 0.07
CA ALA A 157 -11.92 -6.04 -0.09
C ALA A 157 -13.32 -5.65 -0.61
N SER A 158 -13.74 -4.38 -0.47
CA SER A 158 -15.03 -3.90 -0.99
C SER A 158 -15.07 -3.83 -2.52
N GLY A 159 -13.91 -3.73 -3.17
CA GLY A 159 -13.81 -3.58 -4.63
C GLY A 159 -14.30 -2.24 -5.16
N VAL A 160 -14.53 -1.24 -4.31
CA VAL A 160 -14.98 0.10 -4.74
C VAL A 160 -13.94 0.80 -5.63
N GLY A 161 -12.65 0.46 -5.45
CA GLY A 161 -11.53 1.10 -6.13
C GLY A 161 -11.22 2.48 -5.56
N THR A 162 -10.68 3.36 -6.41
CA THR A 162 -10.37 4.75 -6.07
C THR A 162 -11.27 5.70 -6.89
N PRO A 163 -11.34 7.00 -6.56
CA PRO A 163 -12.10 7.96 -7.36
C PRO A 163 -11.71 8.00 -8.85
N LEU A 164 -10.41 7.91 -9.19
CA LEU A 164 -9.94 7.91 -10.58
C LEU A 164 -9.97 6.51 -11.23
N MET A 165 -9.91 5.45 -10.43
CA MET A 165 -9.97 4.05 -10.87
C MET A 165 -11.14 3.31 -10.20
N PRO A 166 -12.39 3.69 -10.49
CA PRO A 166 -13.56 3.09 -9.85
C PRO A 166 -13.70 1.62 -10.24
N ASN A 167 -14.15 0.79 -9.30
CA ASN A 167 -14.33 -0.67 -9.46
C ASN A 167 -13.03 -1.45 -9.75
N ARG A 168 -11.85 -0.81 -9.57
CA ARG A 168 -10.57 -1.51 -9.64
C ARG A 168 -10.27 -2.18 -8.30
N THR A 169 -9.76 -3.41 -8.35
CA THR A 169 -9.25 -4.10 -7.15
C THR A 169 -7.74 -3.97 -7.09
N PHE A 170 -7.19 -3.85 -5.88
CA PHE A 170 -5.76 -3.71 -5.67
C PHE A 170 -5.31 -4.85 -4.75
N GLU A 171 -4.43 -5.71 -5.26
CA GLU A 171 -3.73 -6.64 -4.40
C GLU A 171 -2.93 -5.84 -3.36
N THR A 172 -3.09 -6.19 -2.10
CA THR A 172 -2.65 -5.37 -0.97
C THR A 172 -2.00 -6.19 0.11
N TYR A 173 -0.83 -5.73 0.52
CA TYR A 173 0.03 -6.37 1.51
C TYR A 173 0.17 -5.45 2.73
N ILE A 174 -0.26 -5.95 3.89
CA ILE A 174 -0.16 -5.21 5.15
C ILE A 174 1.26 -5.34 5.70
N PHE A 175 1.90 -4.20 5.90
CA PHE A 175 3.19 -4.09 6.57
C PHE A 175 2.97 -3.87 8.08
N ALA A 176 3.40 -4.77 8.96
CA ALA A 176 4.07 -6.05 8.70
C ALA A 176 3.47 -7.16 9.56
N LEU A 177 3.88 -8.40 9.30
CA LEU A 177 3.42 -9.52 10.12
C LEU A 177 3.92 -9.40 11.57
N PHE A 178 5.18 -9.04 11.78
CA PHE A 178 5.81 -8.97 13.10
C PHE A 178 6.37 -7.59 13.41
N ASP A 179 6.47 -7.26 14.69
CA ASP A 179 7.35 -6.19 15.16
C ASP A 179 8.81 -6.59 14.88
N GLU A 180 9.57 -5.68 14.27
CA GLU A 180 10.94 -5.93 13.84
C GLU A 180 11.92 -5.11 14.71
N ASP A 181 12.40 -5.71 15.79
CA ASP A 181 13.18 -5.03 16.85
C ASP A 181 14.57 -4.56 16.39
N LEU A 182 15.09 -5.13 15.31
CA LEU A 182 16.38 -4.75 14.71
C LEU A 182 16.29 -3.62 13.68
N LYS A 183 15.11 -3.09 13.36
CA LYS A 183 14.98 -1.94 12.45
C LYS A 183 15.63 -0.69 13.06
N PRO A 184 16.63 -0.07 12.42
CA PRO A 184 17.12 1.24 12.83
C PRO A 184 16.07 2.33 12.54
N GLY A 185 16.34 3.53 13.07
CA GLY A 185 15.40 4.64 13.01
C GLY A 185 14.52 4.75 14.27
N PRO A 186 13.43 5.54 14.18
CA PRO A 186 12.57 5.85 15.32
C PRO A 186 11.83 4.63 15.84
N VAL A 187 11.27 4.72 17.05
CA VAL A 187 10.51 3.62 17.67
C VAL A 187 9.39 3.08 16.77
N CYS A 188 8.75 3.93 15.96
CA CYS A 188 7.68 3.49 15.08
C CYS A 188 8.11 2.42 14.07
N GLU A 189 9.33 2.48 13.55
CA GLU A 189 9.86 1.49 12.59
C GLU A 189 9.86 0.08 13.18
N ARG A 190 10.06 -0.04 14.50
CA ARG A 190 10.09 -1.32 15.23
C ARG A 190 8.70 -1.77 15.70
N SER A 191 7.62 -1.15 15.24
CA SER A 191 6.29 -1.34 15.85
C SER A 191 5.13 -1.38 14.85
N PHE A 192 5.39 -1.74 13.59
CA PHE A 192 4.36 -1.96 12.55
C PHE A 192 3.69 -3.34 12.59
N GLY A 193 4.15 -4.25 13.44
CA GLY A 193 3.68 -5.62 13.47
C GLY A 193 2.21 -5.77 13.82
N LEU A 194 1.54 -6.70 13.15
CA LEU A 194 0.27 -7.26 13.62
C LEU A 194 0.49 -8.14 14.85
N PHE A 195 1.65 -8.80 14.94
CA PHE A 195 2.06 -9.69 16.00
C PHE A 195 3.42 -9.30 16.57
N ARG A 196 3.68 -9.67 17.82
CA ARG A 196 5.03 -9.67 18.38
C ARG A 196 5.81 -10.90 17.87
N PRO A 197 7.14 -10.93 18.01
CA PRO A 197 7.96 -12.09 17.61
C PRO A 197 7.56 -13.41 18.30
N ASP A 198 6.91 -13.35 19.46
CA ASP A 198 6.40 -14.51 20.20
C ASP A 198 5.01 -14.99 19.74
N LEU A 199 4.53 -14.49 18.58
CA LEU A 199 3.21 -14.75 17.99
C LEU A 199 2.02 -14.19 18.78
N THR A 200 2.25 -13.44 19.86
CA THR A 200 1.16 -12.74 20.53
C THR A 200 0.66 -11.59 19.66
N PRO A 201 -0.65 -11.38 19.50
CA PRO A 201 -1.16 -10.25 18.75
C PRO A 201 -0.77 -8.94 19.45
N VAL A 202 -0.34 -7.94 18.68
CA VAL A 202 -0.17 -6.57 19.19
C VAL A 202 -1.56 -5.95 19.38
N TYR A 203 -2.44 -6.18 18.42
CA TYR A 203 -3.85 -5.82 18.40
C TYR A 203 -4.62 -6.80 17.49
N ASP A 204 -5.93 -6.89 17.66
CA ASP A 204 -6.78 -7.67 16.76
C ASP A 204 -7.11 -6.85 15.50
N VAL A 205 -7.05 -7.48 14.32
CA VAL A 205 -7.50 -6.90 13.04
C VAL A 205 -8.60 -7.72 12.36
N GLY A 206 -9.18 -8.70 13.06
CA GLY A 206 -10.26 -9.55 12.56
C GLY A 206 -9.78 -10.75 11.72
N ILE A 207 -8.48 -11.05 11.73
CA ILE A 207 -7.87 -12.22 11.06
C ILE A 207 -7.56 -13.38 12.01
N LEU A 208 -7.67 -13.14 13.32
CA LEU A 208 -7.44 -14.17 14.33
C LEU A 208 -8.61 -15.15 14.29
N LYS A 209 -8.32 -16.46 14.27
CA LYS A 209 -9.37 -17.46 14.48
C LYS A 209 -9.96 -17.22 15.87
N ALA A 210 -11.28 -17.03 15.94
CA ALA A 210 -11.97 -17.03 17.22
C ALA A 210 -11.60 -18.32 17.97
N ALA A 211 -11.09 -18.19 19.20
CA ALA A 211 -10.98 -19.33 20.09
C ALA A 211 -12.40 -19.91 20.23
N ASN A 212 -12.59 -21.15 19.80
CA ASN A 212 -13.90 -21.82 19.72
C ASN A 212 -14.80 -21.47 20.91
N GLY A 213 -15.87 -20.71 20.64
CA GLY A 213 -16.81 -20.28 21.65
C GLY A 213 -17.86 -19.32 21.10
N VAL A 214 -18.90 -19.88 20.50
CA VAL A 214 -20.18 -19.26 20.10
C VAL A 214 -20.16 -18.51 18.76
N GLY A 215 -20.93 -19.05 17.82
CA GLY A 215 -20.87 -18.71 16.40
C GLY A 215 -21.50 -17.39 16.00
N ARG A 216 -21.14 -16.95 14.79
CA ARG A 216 -22.01 -16.20 13.89
C ARG A 216 -21.66 -16.49 12.43
N SER A 217 -22.73 -16.39 11.65
CA SER A 217 -22.98 -16.77 10.26
C SER A 217 -21.91 -16.38 9.24
N SER A 218 -21.62 -17.32 8.36
CA SER A 218 -20.95 -17.12 7.07
C SER A 218 -21.76 -16.21 6.14
N SER A 219 -21.17 -15.11 5.71
CA SER A 219 -21.52 -14.45 4.45
C SER A 219 -20.34 -14.59 3.50
N GLY A 220 -20.51 -15.41 2.47
CA GLY A 220 -19.53 -15.57 1.39
C GLY A 220 -19.45 -14.29 0.56
N GLY A 221 -18.22 -13.85 0.32
CA GLY A 221 -17.84 -12.86 -0.69
C GLY A 221 -16.51 -13.29 -1.28
N GLY A 222 -16.44 -13.42 -2.60
CA GLY A 222 -15.24 -13.83 -3.33
C GLY A 222 -14.05 -12.96 -2.95
N GLY A 223 -12.97 -13.62 -2.51
CA GLY A 223 -11.87 -12.97 -1.80
C GLY A 223 -11.00 -12.11 -2.70
N ALA A 224 -10.82 -10.86 -2.30
CA ALA A 224 -9.50 -10.24 -2.42
C ALA A 224 -8.56 -11.06 -1.52
N PHE A 225 -7.54 -11.68 -2.11
CA PHE A 225 -6.55 -12.42 -1.35
C PHE A 225 -5.72 -11.42 -0.54
N LEU A 226 -5.92 -11.43 0.78
CA LEU A 226 -5.03 -10.74 1.70
C LEU A 226 -3.78 -11.60 1.84
N PHE A 227 -2.66 -11.12 1.33
CA PHE A 227 -1.39 -11.76 1.56
C PHE A 227 -0.64 -10.98 2.64
N LEU A 228 -0.30 -11.67 3.72
CA LEU A 228 0.65 -11.19 4.71
C LEU A 228 2.03 -11.64 4.22
N ILE A 229 2.86 -10.71 3.76
CA ILE A 229 4.26 -11.03 3.49
C ILE A 229 5.11 -10.46 4.63
N ALA A 230 5.97 -11.31 5.19
CA ALA A 230 7.17 -10.85 5.87
C ALA A 230 8.20 -10.51 4.78
N LEU A 231 8.19 -9.26 4.29
CA LEU A 231 9.17 -8.82 3.30
C LEU A 231 10.46 -8.50 4.06
N PHE A 232 11.48 -9.33 3.90
CA PHE A 232 12.80 -9.14 4.53
C PHE A 232 13.67 -8.08 3.81
N TRP A 233 13.07 -7.14 3.08
CA TRP A 233 13.80 -6.18 2.24
C TRP A 233 13.50 -4.72 2.62
N ASP A 234 14.00 -4.31 3.77
CA ASP A 234 14.18 -2.89 4.08
C ASP A 234 15.38 -2.33 3.31
N ILE A 235 15.15 -1.84 2.09
CA ILE A 235 16.05 -0.85 1.49
C ILE A 235 15.57 0.52 1.93
N TRP A 236 16.25 1.02 2.97
CA TRP A 236 16.29 2.38 3.49
C TRP A 236 15.99 3.48 2.46
N VAL A 237 14.73 3.93 2.37
CA VAL A 237 14.38 5.28 1.93
C VAL A 237 13.08 5.73 2.62
N LEU A 238 13.22 6.39 3.78
CA LEU A 238 12.39 7.53 4.15
C LEU A 238 13.08 8.80 3.66
#